data_AF-A0A849Z1N9-F1
#
_entry.id   AF-A0A849Z1N9-F1
#
_cell.length_a   1.000
_cell.length_b   1.000
_cell.length_c   1.000
_cell.angle_alpha   90.00
_cell.angle_beta   90.00
_cell.angle_gamma   90.00
#
_symmetry.space_group_name_H-M   'P 1'
#
loop_
_entity.id
_entity.type
_entity.pdbx_description
1 polymer ?
#
loop_
_entity_poly.entity_id
_entity_poly.type
_entity_poly.pdbx_seq_one_letter_code
_entity_poly.pdbx_strand_id
1 'polypeptide(L)'
;MSLARPDERTSEAIRVALARLGIDRFVLSIHQASFPAGEDDVGIGTPHSARGLDFAAYARSLGFDGIALGPGGKTSRSNPSPYDATAFSKSPLSIALGALTGADEGPWSKLLDPSEIIAARRGVPETGSYADAFDLHRELLERALERADAKSREELDRRLDAFRLPWLERERGFEEVAAAVGSDDWASWPANPPRFADAGRRFELEQLLAHDQHQRFRSTLRSLGLRLYADLAIGTSHRDRLLYKDRFLRGYVMGAPPSRTNPGGQPWGYAVVDPRGLVDGASRAFVQERVVKLLAEHDGLRIDHPHGWVCPWVYRDGTTDPAAAVRAGARLFESPDLPDHSALSEYARVRPDQLDRSQARYADAWVRSLEPEQIEKYAVIIDLFVEEARASGADVRDIMVEVLSTCPRPLLSVLERHGLGRFRVTQKASMTDPADVYRSDRAHPEDWIMVGNHDTPPLSLVIDRWREADEVHARARYLAGRLEPDPASRSELARQWESERGALTTAMLADLFVGPARNVLVFWADLFGERRIYNRPGEPHPDNWCLRVPSDFERARALAVAKGDAPSIERALALALRARSLDEDGLADRLIEATKRP
;
A
#
# COMPACT_ATOMS: atom_id res chain seq x y z
N MET A 1 19.74 -9.52 -27.36
CA MET A 1 18.42 -9.74 -28.00
C MET A 1 17.37 -9.14 -27.10
N SER A 2 16.70 -8.10 -27.59
CA SER A 2 15.75 -7.29 -26.82
C SER A 2 14.43 -8.06 -26.71
N LEU A 3 14.26 -8.82 -25.63
CA LEU A 3 12.94 -9.28 -25.18
C LEU A 3 12.28 -8.05 -24.55
N ALA A 4 11.84 -7.14 -25.41
CA ALA A 4 11.48 -5.77 -25.07
C ALA A 4 9.99 -5.65 -24.73
N ARG A 5 9.69 -4.59 -24.00
CA ARG A 5 8.35 -4.04 -23.72
C ARG A 5 7.36 -4.34 -24.87
N PRO A 6 6.08 -4.65 -24.58
CA PRO A 6 5.05 -4.77 -25.60
C PRO A 6 5.15 -3.65 -26.64
N ASP A 7 5.02 -4.00 -27.92
CA ASP A 7 4.99 -2.98 -28.97
C ASP A 7 3.77 -2.07 -28.79
N GLU A 8 3.82 -0.86 -29.37
CA GLU A 8 2.74 0.13 -29.20
C GLU A 8 1.37 -0.41 -29.65
N ARG A 9 1.35 -1.31 -30.65
CA ARG A 9 0.11 -1.94 -31.12
C ARG A 9 -0.50 -2.86 -30.06
N THR A 10 0.33 -3.61 -29.34
CA THR A 10 -0.07 -4.49 -28.25
C THR A 10 -0.55 -3.67 -27.06
N SER A 11 0.20 -2.64 -26.67
CA SER A 11 -0.20 -1.73 -25.59
C SER A 11 -1.54 -1.04 -25.90
N GLU A 12 -1.77 -0.63 -27.14
CA GLU A 12 -3.06 -0.06 -27.56
C GLU A 12 -4.20 -1.09 -27.51
N ALA A 13 -3.97 -2.32 -28.00
CA ALA A 13 -4.96 -3.39 -27.92
C ALA A 13 -5.38 -3.69 -26.47
N ILE A 14 -4.43 -3.68 -25.53
CA ILE A 14 -4.70 -3.84 -24.09
C ILE A 14 -5.61 -2.70 -23.59
N ARG A 15 -5.29 -1.44 -23.90
CA ARG A 15 -6.10 -0.28 -23.48
C ARG A 15 -7.51 -0.33 -24.05
N VAL A 16 -7.67 -0.69 -25.32
CA VAL A 16 -8.99 -0.85 -25.96
C VAL A 16 -9.78 -1.97 -25.28
N ALA A 17 -9.14 -3.10 -24.94
CA ALA A 17 -9.80 -4.20 -24.24
C ALA A 17 -10.29 -3.77 -22.84
N LEU A 18 -9.45 -3.09 -22.06
CA LEU A 18 -9.81 -2.55 -20.75
C LEU A 18 -11.01 -1.59 -20.84
N ALA A 19 -11.00 -0.69 -21.83
CA ALA A 19 -12.11 0.24 -22.07
C ALA A 19 -13.42 -0.49 -22.44
N ARG A 20 -13.36 -1.49 -23.34
CA ARG A 20 -14.54 -2.31 -23.70
C ARG A 20 -15.09 -3.08 -22.50
N LEU A 21 -14.21 -3.57 -21.62
CA LEU A 21 -14.57 -4.24 -20.38
C LEU A 21 -15.09 -3.25 -19.31
N GLY A 22 -15.03 -1.94 -19.53
CA GLY A 22 -15.52 -0.93 -18.60
C GLY A 22 -14.64 -0.77 -17.37
N ILE A 23 -13.34 -1.05 -17.49
CA ILE A 23 -12.36 -0.86 -16.42
C ILE A 23 -11.99 0.63 -16.37
N ASP A 24 -12.32 1.27 -15.25
CA ASP A 24 -12.02 2.68 -14.96
C ASP A 24 -10.59 2.88 -14.46
N ARG A 25 -10.05 1.90 -13.71
CA ARG A 25 -8.70 1.94 -13.13
C ARG A 25 -8.03 0.58 -13.25
N PHE A 26 -6.81 0.55 -13.77
CA PHE A 26 -5.95 -0.64 -13.76
C PHE A 26 -4.59 -0.26 -13.18
N VAL A 27 -4.39 -0.59 -11.91
CA VAL A 27 -3.30 -0.06 -11.08
C VAL A 27 -2.33 -1.15 -10.65
N LEU A 28 -1.04 -0.85 -10.76
CA LEU A 28 0.03 -1.69 -10.23
C LEU A 28 0.35 -1.27 -8.78
N SER A 29 0.24 -2.19 -7.84
CA SER A 29 0.67 -1.97 -6.45
C SER A 29 2.10 -2.45 -6.22
N ILE A 30 2.95 -1.56 -5.73
CA ILE A 30 4.36 -1.82 -5.44
C ILE A 30 4.90 -0.84 -4.40
N HIS A 31 5.57 -1.34 -3.35
CA HIS A 31 6.23 -0.47 -2.38
C HIS A 31 7.55 0.08 -2.94
N GLN A 32 7.96 1.26 -2.47
CA GLN A 32 9.13 2.01 -2.95
C GLN A 32 10.40 1.15 -2.93
N ALA A 33 10.62 0.42 -1.83
CA ALA A 33 11.77 -0.48 -1.64
C ALA A 33 11.82 -1.64 -2.65
N SER A 34 10.68 -2.00 -3.24
CA SER A 34 10.56 -3.11 -4.18
C SER A 34 10.89 -2.73 -5.63
N PHE A 35 11.14 -1.45 -5.92
CA PHE A 35 11.56 -1.04 -7.26
C PHE A 35 12.90 -1.70 -7.66
N PRO A 36 13.10 -1.98 -8.95
CA PRO A 36 14.26 -2.74 -9.43
C PRO A 36 15.57 -2.01 -9.15
N ALA A 37 16.63 -2.78 -8.93
CA ALA A 37 17.96 -2.24 -8.67
C ALA A 37 18.52 -1.52 -9.89
N GLY A 38 18.95 -0.27 -9.68
CA GLY A 38 19.68 0.55 -10.65
C GLY A 38 21.20 0.48 -10.46
N GLU A 39 21.92 1.35 -11.16
CA GLU A 39 23.36 1.54 -10.93
C GLU A 39 23.65 2.20 -9.59
N ASP A 40 22.70 2.98 -9.09
CA ASP A 40 22.76 3.74 -7.85
C ASP A 40 22.21 3.01 -6.61
N ASP A 41 21.92 1.72 -6.75
CA ASP A 41 21.35 0.89 -5.71
C ASP A 41 22.38 0.48 -4.66
N VAL A 42 22.11 0.82 -3.40
CA VAL A 42 22.93 0.44 -2.24
C VAL A 42 22.19 -0.51 -1.29
N GLY A 43 21.39 -1.42 -1.84
CA GLY A 43 20.73 -2.50 -1.09
C GLY A 43 19.23 -2.29 -0.85
N ILE A 44 18.63 -1.25 -1.43
CA ILE A 44 17.19 -0.96 -1.38
C ILE A 44 16.74 -0.26 -2.67
N GLY A 45 15.58 -0.65 -3.19
CA GLY A 45 15.00 -0.05 -4.38
C GLY A 45 14.42 1.34 -4.14
N THR A 46 14.34 2.12 -5.23
CA THR A 46 13.63 3.40 -5.22
C THR A 46 12.93 3.66 -6.55
N PRO A 47 11.70 4.22 -6.53
CA PRO A 47 11.02 4.69 -7.74
C PRO A 47 11.74 5.84 -8.44
N HIS A 48 12.61 6.57 -7.73
CA HIS A 48 13.24 7.79 -8.22
C HIS A 48 14.48 7.53 -9.09
N SER A 49 14.99 6.29 -9.11
CA SER A 49 16.14 5.92 -9.94
C SER A 49 15.76 5.86 -11.43
N ALA A 50 16.76 5.94 -12.31
CA ALA A 50 16.54 5.74 -13.74
C ALA A 50 15.87 4.37 -14.04
N ARG A 51 16.27 3.31 -13.32
CA ARG A 51 15.66 1.99 -13.47
C ARG A 51 14.22 1.93 -12.93
N GLY A 52 13.91 2.72 -11.90
CA GLY A 52 12.55 2.90 -11.41
C GLY A 52 11.64 3.59 -12.43
N LEU A 53 12.14 4.61 -13.14
CA LEU A 53 11.43 5.27 -14.24
C LEU A 53 11.22 4.33 -15.44
N ASP A 54 12.22 3.53 -15.79
CA ASP A 54 12.09 2.48 -16.80
C ASP A 54 10.99 1.48 -16.45
N PHE A 55 10.91 1.08 -15.18
CA PHE A 55 9.88 0.17 -14.70
C PHE A 55 8.49 0.80 -14.77
N ALA A 56 8.35 2.10 -14.47
CA ALA A 56 7.08 2.80 -14.65
C ALA A 56 6.65 2.83 -16.12
N ALA A 57 7.57 3.12 -17.05
CA ALA A 57 7.29 3.05 -18.48
C ALA A 57 6.91 1.63 -18.92
N TYR A 58 7.54 0.60 -18.35
CA TYR A 58 7.16 -0.79 -18.59
C TYR A 58 5.76 -1.12 -18.06
N ALA A 59 5.42 -0.69 -16.84
CA ALA A 59 4.06 -0.85 -16.31
C ALA A 59 3.04 -0.18 -17.25
N ARG A 60 3.32 1.03 -17.74
CA ARG A 60 2.45 1.69 -18.74
C ARG A 60 2.27 0.86 -20.01
N SER A 61 3.34 0.24 -20.52
CA SER A 61 3.27 -0.61 -21.72
C SER A 61 2.41 -1.87 -21.52
N LEU A 62 2.23 -2.32 -20.27
CA LEU A 62 1.33 -3.42 -19.90
C LEU A 62 -0.14 -2.98 -19.70
N GLY A 63 -0.45 -1.70 -19.98
CA GLY A 63 -1.81 -1.16 -19.92
C GLY A 63 -2.20 -0.55 -18.58
N PHE A 64 -1.33 -0.59 -17.57
CA PHE A 64 -1.60 0.11 -16.30
C PHE A 64 -1.79 1.62 -16.55
N ASP A 65 -2.72 2.21 -15.79
CA ASP A 65 -3.00 3.65 -15.78
C ASP A 65 -2.69 4.30 -14.42
N GLY A 66 -2.14 3.53 -13.49
CA GLY A 66 -1.61 4.04 -12.23
C GLY A 66 -0.64 3.11 -11.51
N ILE A 67 0.09 3.70 -10.56
CA ILE A 67 0.99 3.01 -9.63
C ILE A 67 0.58 3.39 -8.22
N ALA A 68 0.30 2.39 -7.38
CA ALA A 68 0.04 2.55 -5.96
C ALA A 68 1.28 2.19 -5.15
N LEU A 69 1.81 3.17 -4.43
CA LEU A 69 2.93 3.00 -3.52
C LEU A 69 2.46 2.54 -2.14
N GLY A 70 3.36 1.99 -1.34
CA GLY A 70 3.14 1.81 0.10
C GLY A 70 3.38 3.12 0.86
N PRO A 71 3.22 3.12 2.20
CA PRO A 71 3.51 4.30 3.01
C PRO A 71 4.98 4.73 2.82
N GLY A 72 5.19 5.99 2.43
CA GLY A 72 6.51 6.50 2.03
C GLY A 72 7.30 7.19 3.14
N GLY A 73 6.86 7.08 4.39
CA GLY A 73 7.44 7.80 5.51
C GLY A 73 8.79 7.24 5.97
N LYS A 74 9.51 7.98 6.81
CA LYS A 74 10.76 7.52 7.43
C LYS A 74 10.49 6.44 8.49
N THR A 75 11.25 5.36 8.43
CA THR A 75 11.24 4.22 9.34
C THR A 75 12.50 4.20 10.21
N SER A 76 12.55 3.36 11.24
CA SER A 76 13.76 3.18 12.06
C SER A 76 14.74 2.20 11.42
N ARG A 77 15.99 2.19 11.88
CA ARG A 77 17.00 1.21 11.42
C ARG A 77 16.60 -0.23 11.74
N SER A 78 15.86 -0.45 12.83
CA SER A 78 15.49 -1.77 13.34
C SER A 78 14.13 -2.28 12.83
N ASN A 79 13.26 -1.39 12.32
CA ASN A 79 11.94 -1.76 11.82
C ASN A 79 11.75 -1.27 10.38
N PRO A 80 11.86 -2.16 9.37
CA PRO A 80 11.64 -1.81 7.96
C PRO A 80 10.17 -1.64 7.57
N SER A 81 9.23 -1.89 8.48
CA SER A 81 7.80 -1.87 8.14
C SER A 81 7.37 -0.47 7.71
N PRO A 82 6.84 -0.28 6.49
CA PRO A 82 6.33 1.02 6.07
C PRO A 82 5.08 1.42 6.88
N TYR A 83 4.39 0.48 7.51
CA TYR A 83 3.25 0.78 8.40
C TYR A 83 3.66 1.30 9.79
N ASP A 84 4.97 1.36 10.09
CA ASP A 84 5.53 2.06 11.25
C ASP A 84 6.27 3.35 10.85
N ALA A 85 6.03 3.83 9.63
CA ALA A 85 6.67 5.02 9.10
C ALA A 85 6.08 6.31 9.68
N THR A 86 6.85 7.40 9.58
CA THR A 86 6.38 8.73 9.99
C THR A 86 5.18 9.21 9.19
N ALA A 87 4.35 10.03 9.85
CA ALA A 87 3.18 10.65 9.26
C ALA A 87 3.52 11.68 8.16
N PHE A 88 4.67 12.36 8.26
CA PHE A 88 5.02 13.47 7.36
C PHE A 88 6.36 13.28 6.64
N SER A 89 7.48 13.10 7.33
CA SER A 89 8.76 12.99 6.64
C SER A 89 8.83 11.81 5.68
N LYS A 90 9.45 12.01 4.50
CA LYS A 90 9.74 10.93 3.55
C LYS A 90 10.94 10.10 4.02
N SER A 91 10.96 8.83 3.66
CA SER A 91 12.12 7.97 3.89
C SER A 91 13.33 8.45 3.08
N PRO A 92 14.50 8.71 3.71
CA PRO A 92 15.74 9.00 3.01
C PRO A 92 16.20 7.85 2.11
N LEU A 93 15.75 6.62 2.38
CA LEU A 93 16.07 5.44 1.57
C LEU A 93 15.40 5.47 0.19
N SER A 94 14.44 6.37 -0.03
CA SER A 94 13.86 6.61 -1.34
C SER A 94 14.72 7.53 -2.22
N ILE A 95 15.79 8.13 -1.71
CA ILE A 95 16.63 9.04 -2.49
C ILE A 95 17.45 8.21 -3.49
N ALA A 96 17.23 8.43 -4.78
CA ALA A 96 18.11 7.95 -5.84
C ALA A 96 19.46 8.67 -5.74
N LEU A 97 20.48 7.94 -5.31
CA LEU A 97 21.82 8.46 -5.06
C LEU A 97 22.53 8.86 -6.36
N GLY A 98 22.16 8.26 -7.50
CA GLY A 98 22.76 8.56 -8.80
C GLY A 98 22.50 10.01 -9.25
N ALA A 99 21.39 10.61 -8.81
CA ALA A 99 21.10 12.01 -9.06
C ALA A 99 22.10 12.97 -8.37
N LEU A 100 22.86 12.49 -7.39
CA LEU A 100 23.85 13.27 -6.63
C LEU A 100 25.28 13.20 -7.22
N THR A 101 25.50 12.40 -8.27
CA THR A 101 26.83 12.15 -8.86
C THR A 101 27.09 12.76 -10.23
N GLY A 102 26.08 13.42 -10.80
CA GLY A 102 26.22 14.26 -12.00
C GLY A 102 25.30 13.84 -13.12
N ALA A 103 24.45 12.83 -12.88
CA ALA A 103 23.45 12.35 -13.82
C ALA A 103 22.39 13.42 -14.16
N ASP A 104 22.15 14.35 -13.23
CA ASP A 104 21.17 15.44 -13.37
C ASP A 104 21.82 16.82 -13.40
N GLU A 105 21.16 17.78 -14.03
CA GLU A 105 21.43 19.21 -13.81
C GLU A 105 20.74 19.65 -12.51
N GLY A 106 21.52 20.08 -11.52
CA GLY A 106 20.96 20.54 -10.26
C GLY A 106 22.02 20.98 -9.26
N PRO A 107 21.64 21.71 -8.21
CA PRO A 107 22.58 22.19 -7.20
C PRO A 107 23.22 21.07 -6.36
N TRP A 108 22.65 19.86 -6.44
CA TRP A 108 23.06 18.67 -5.69
C TRP A 108 23.82 17.65 -6.52
N SER A 109 23.96 17.87 -7.83
CA SER A 109 24.40 16.80 -8.72
C SER A 109 25.88 16.46 -8.63
N LYS A 110 26.68 17.13 -7.81
CA LYS A 110 28.11 16.82 -7.65
C LYS A 110 28.51 16.63 -6.20
N LEU A 111 27.53 16.28 -5.35
CA LEU A 111 27.79 16.08 -3.93
C LEU A 111 28.45 14.72 -3.64
N LEU A 112 28.28 13.75 -4.52
CA LEU A 112 28.88 12.42 -4.41
C LEU A 112 29.72 12.09 -5.65
N ASP A 113 30.77 11.28 -5.47
CA ASP A 113 31.51 10.68 -6.58
C ASP A 113 30.86 9.33 -6.96
N PRO A 114 30.71 9.00 -8.25
CA PRO A 114 30.19 7.69 -8.67
C PRO A 114 30.90 6.49 -8.02
N SER A 115 32.21 6.58 -7.76
CA SER A 115 32.98 5.52 -7.12
C SER A 115 32.55 5.20 -5.69
N GLU A 116 31.96 6.16 -4.97
CA GLU A 116 31.44 5.95 -3.62
C GLU A 116 30.18 5.09 -3.63
N ILE A 117 29.30 5.29 -4.61
CA ILE A 117 28.11 4.44 -4.78
C ILE A 117 28.55 3.03 -5.21
N ILE A 118 29.51 2.93 -6.13
CA ILE A 118 30.08 1.64 -6.54
C ILE A 118 30.70 0.90 -5.34
N ALA A 119 31.41 1.61 -4.47
CA ALA A 119 32.01 1.03 -3.26
C ALA A 119 30.92 0.58 -2.26
N ALA A 120 29.92 1.43 -1.99
CA ALA A 120 28.80 1.10 -1.11
C ALA A 120 28.02 -0.13 -1.62
N ARG A 121 27.73 -0.18 -2.93
CA ARG A 121 27.05 -1.30 -3.57
C ARG A 121 27.79 -2.63 -3.43
N ARG A 122 29.14 -2.63 -3.45
CA ARG A 122 29.94 -3.84 -3.23
C ARG A 122 29.85 -4.36 -1.78
N GLY A 123 29.46 -3.49 -0.85
CA GLY A 123 29.30 -3.82 0.56
C GLY A 123 27.95 -4.46 0.92
N VAL A 124 26.99 -4.51 -0.01
CA VAL A 124 25.63 -5.04 0.25
C VAL A 124 25.33 -6.30 -0.56
N PRO A 125 24.54 -7.25 -0.02
CA PRO A 125 24.08 -8.40 -0.78
C PRO A 125 23.26 -7.98 -2.00
N GLU A 126 23.35 -8.72 -3.11
CA GLU A 126 22.52 -8.48 -4.30
C GLU A 126 21.02 -8.60 -4.01
N THR A 127 20.66 -9.40 -3.00
CA THR A 127 19.28 -9.54 -2.52
C THR A 127 18.78 -8.32 -1.75
N GLY A 128 19.67 -7.37 -1.41
CA GLY A 128 19.41 -6.24 -0.54
C GLY A 128 19.65 -6.54 0.95
N SER A 129 19.78 -5.47 1.73
CA SER A 129 19.87 -5.49 3.20
C SER A 129 19.38 -4.15 3.72
N TYR A 130 18.25 -4.15 4.45
CA TYR A 130 17.63 -2.90 4.90
C TYR A 130 18.53 -2.12 5.86
N ALA A 131 19.13 -2.79 6.86
CA ALA A 131 19.97 -2.12 7.85
C ALA A 131 21.25 -1.57 7.23
N ASP A 132 21.88 -2.30 6.30
CA ASP A 132 23.08 -1.82 5.60
C ASP A 132 22.72 -0.66 4.66
N ALA A 133 21.61 -0.77 3.93
CA ALA A 133 21.12 0.33 3.09
C ALA A 133 20.79 1.58 3.91
N PHE A 134 20.26 1.40 5.13
CA PHE A 134 19.99 2.49 6.07
C PHE A 134 21.29 3.20 6.47
N ASP A 135 22.29 2.45 6.89
CA ASP A 135 23.57 3.00 7.32
C ASP A 135 24.32 3.68 6.16
N LEU A 136 24.35 3.05 4.99
CA LEU A 136 25.03 3.57 3.80
C LEU A 136 24.36 4.84 3.25
N HIS A 137 23.02 4.91 3.21
CA HIS A 137 22.34 6.15 2.82
C HIS A 137 22.67 7.29 3.77
N ARG A 138 22.63 7.02 5.09
CA ARG A 138 23.00 8.03 6.09
C ARG A 138 24.43 8.51 5.88
N GLU A 139 25.39 7.60 5.75
CA GLU A 139 26.82 7.91 5.57
C GLU A 139 27.08 8.72 4.29
N LEU A 140 26.46 8.33 3.18
CA LEU A 140 26.60 9.04 1.91
C LEU A 140 25.97 10.45 1.97
N LEU A 141 24.82 10.60 2.60
CA LEU A 141 24.15 11.90 2.72
C LEU A 141 24.85 12.83 3.72
N GLU A 142 25.49 12.29 4.76
CA GLU A 142 26.42 13.02 5.63
C GLU A 142 27.60 13.58 4.82
N ARG A 143 28.28 12.72 4.05
CA ARG A 143 29.38 13.15 3.17
C ARG A 143 28.95 14.19 2.13
N ALA A 144 27.78 14.02 1.55
CA ALA A 144 27.21 14.96 0.59
C ALA A 144 27.07 16.36 1.21
N LEU A 145 26.59 16.44 2.47
CA LEU A 145 26.47 17.69 3.20
C LEU A 145 27.84 18.29 3.56
N GLU A 146 28.79 17.47 4.01
CA GLU A 146 30.15 17.91 4.36
C GLU A 146 30.87 18.55 3.17
N ARG A 147 30.71 17.97 1.97
CA ARG A 147 31.33 18.43 0.72
C ARG A 147 30.60 19.57 0.02
N ALA A 148 29.37 19.87 0.41
CA ALA A 148 28.60 20.97 -0.18
C ALA A 148 29.40 22.27 -0.05
N ASP A 149 29.71 22.91 -1.18
CA ASP A 149 30.41 24.19 -1.22
C ASP A 149 29.52 25.34 -0.72
N ALA A 150 30.07 26.55 -0.61
CA ALA A 150 29.33 27.71 -0.14
C ALA A 150 28.06 27.97 -0.97
N LYS A 151 28.11 27.77 -2.29
CA LYS A 151 26.98 28.00 -3.18
C LYS A 151 25.90 26.94 -2.99
N SER A 152 26.26 25.66 -2.86
CA SER A 152 25.31 24.59 -2.55
C SER A 152 24.68 24.78 -1.18
N ARG A 153 25.42 25.28 -0.19
CA ARG A 153 24.88 25.60 1.15
C ARG A 153 23.92 26.78 1.12
N GLU A 154 24.27 27.88 0.45
CA GLU A 154 23.39 29.03 0.25
C GLU A 154 22.10 28.64 -0.48
N GLU A 155 22.23 27.78 -1.50
CA GLU A 155 21.10 27.23 -2.21
C GLU A 155 20.24 26.33 -1.31
N LEU A 156 20.85 25.53 -0.43
CA LEU A 156 20.13 24.70 0.54
C LEU A 156 19.32 25.57 1.49
N ASP A 157 19.94 26.62 2.06
CA ASP A 157 19.25 27.56 2.93
C ASP A 157 18.08 28.24 2.23
N ARG A 158 18.30 28.77 1.02
CA ARG A 158 17.26 29.43 0.21
C ARG A 158 16.09 28.49 -0.07
N ARG A 159 16.36 27.23 -0.38
CA ARG A 159 15.33 26.23 -0.69
C ARG A 159 14.62 25.72 0.55
N LEU A 160 15.32 25.56 1.67
CA LEU A 160 14.73 25.20 2.95
C LEU A 160 13.83 26.31 3.48
N ASP A 161 14.19 27.58 3.29
CA ASP A 161 13.32 28.71 3.63
C ASP A 161 11.98 28.65 2.87
N ALA A 162 11.99 28.22 1.61
CA ALA A 162 10.77 27.99 0.83
C ALA A 162 10.03 26.68 1.20
N PHE A 163 10.73 25.71 1.80
CA PHE A 163 10.22 24.39 2.19
C PHE A 163 9.87 24.30 3.69
N ARG A 164 9.87 25.43 4.41
CA ARG A 164 9.60 25.46 5.85
C ARG A 164 8.15 25.08 6.17
N LEU A 165 8.00 23.88 6.74
CA LEU A 165 6.72 23.32 7.21
C LEU A 165 6.76 23.05 8.72
N PRO A 166 5.66 23.22 9.46
CA PRO A 166 5.65 23.05 10.92
C PRO A 166 6.12 21.68 11.42
N TRP A 167 5.83 20.61 10.68
CA TRP A 167 6.30 19.25 11.02
C TRP A 167 7.82 19.09 10.86
N LEU A 168 8.44 19.83 9.93
CA LEU A 168 9.87 19.71 9.62
C LEU A 168 10.72 20.11 10.83
N GLU A 169 10.41 21.24 11.47
CA GLU A 169 11.14 21.73 12.65
C GLU A 169 10.98 20.78 13.86
N ARG A 170 9.79 20.20 14.05
CA ARG A 170 9.55 19.22 15.12
C ARG A 170 10.38 17.96 14.93
N GLU A 171 10.35 17.40 13.72
CA GLU A 171 11.10 16.19 13.39
C GLU A 171 12.60 16.43 13.34
N ARG A 172 13.06 17.60 12.88
CA ARG A 172 14.46 18.02 12.98
C ARG A 172 14.96 17.94 14.41
N GLY A 173 14.22 18.49 15.37
CA GLY A 173 14.58 18.43 16.78
C GLY A 173 14.65 16.99 17.32
N PHE A 174 13.82 16.08 16.80
CA PHE A 174 13.91 14.65 17.12
C PHE A 174 15.21 14.05 16.59
N GLU A 175 15.60 14.32 15.35
CA GLU A 175 16.84 13.79 14.75
C GLU A 175 18.09 14.30 15.47
N GLU A 176 18.11 15.57 15.86
CA GLU A 176 19.20 16.17 16.66
C GLU A 176 19.40 15.42 17.99
N VAL A 177 18.30 15.07 18.67
CA VAL A 177 18.34 14.33 19.94
C VAL A 177 18.71 12.87 19.71
N ALA A 178 18.05 12.20 18.77
CA ALA A 178 18.28 10.78 18.48
C ALA A 178 19.74 10.51 18.12
N ALA A 179 20.35 11.38 17.31
CA ALA A 179 21.76 11.29 16.95
C ALA A 179 22.69 11.53 18.13
N ALA A 180 22.40 12.52 18.99
CA ALA A 180 23.25 12.84 20.14
C ALA A 180 23.19 11.77 21.24
N VAL A 181 22.03 11.11 21.41
CA VAL A 181 21.85 10.01 22.37
C VAL A 181 22.32 8.67 21.77
N GLY A 182 22.32 8.53 20.44
CA GLY A 182 22.63 7.28 19.75
C GLY A 182 21.47 6.28 19.73
N SER A 183 20.24 6.73 19.94
CA SER A 183 19.02 5.91 19.95
C SER A 183 17.81 6.74 19.53
N ASP A 184 16.98 6.18 18.65
CA ASP A 184 15.67 6.73 18.27
C ASP A 184 14.53 6.26 19.19
N ASP A 185 14.82 5.36 20.14
CA ASP A 185 13.88 5.01 21.20
C ASP A 185 13.85 6.10 22.27
N TRP A 186 12.90 7.01 22.13
CA TRP A 186 12.74 8.15 23.03
C TRP A 186 12.37 7.76 24.46
N ALA A 187 11.89 6.53 24.72
CA ALA A 187 11.63 6.06 26.07
C ALA A 187 12.93 5.91 26.90
N SER A 188 14.07 5.78 26.22
CA SER A 188 15.40 5.67 26.82
C SER A 188 16.12 7.01 27.01
N TRP A 189 15.55 8.11 26.50
CA TRP A 189 16.23 9.41 26.53
C TRP A 189 16.30 9.99 27.95
N PRO A 190 17.41 10.68 28.30
CA PRO A 190 17.49 11.41 29.56
C PRO A 190 16.49 12.58 29.56
N ALA A 191 16.13 13.06 30.76
CA ALA A 191 15.14 14.15 30.92
C ALA A 191 15.49 15.44 30.16
N ASN A 192 16.78 15.74 30.01
CA ASN A 192 17.30 16.86 29.22
C ASN A 192 18.30 16.31 28.20
N PRO A 193 17.84 15.81 27.05
CA PRO A 193 18.72 15.17 26.10
C PRO A 193 19.60 16.19 25.37
N PRO A 194 20.87 15.84 25.08
CA PRO A 194 21.73 16.65 24.23
C PRO A 194 21.18 16.70 22.80
N ARG A 195 21.71 17.64 22.01
CA ARG A 195 21.37 17.80 20.59
C ARG A 195 22.62 17.86 19.74
N PHE A 196 22.58 17.23 18.58
CA PHE A 196 23.61 17.28 17.56
C PHE A 196 23.07 17.98 16.30
N ALA A 197 23.39 19.26 16.14
CA ALA A 197 22.80 20.13 15.13
C ALA A 197 22.99 19.62 13.68
N ASP A 198 24.13 19.00 13.38
CA ASP A 198 24.43 18.50 12.05
C ASP A 198 23.48 17.37 11.61
N ALA A 199 22.96 16.57 12.56
CA ALA A 199 21.92 15.59 12.25
C ALA A 199 20.60 16.24 11.84
N GLY A 200 20.24 17.36 12.48
CA GLY A 200 19.09 18.17 12.07
C GLY A 200 19.28 18.74 10.66
N ARG A 201 20.49 19.23 10.34
CA ARG A 201 20.80 19.75 9.01
C ARG A 201 20.81 18.68 7.93
N ARG A 202 21.32 17.48 8.23
CA ARG A 202 21.22 16.33 7.34
C ARG A 202 19.76 15.97 7.06
N PHE A 203 18.92 15.91 8.10
CA PHE A 203 17.49 15.63 7.94
C PHE A 203 16.79 16.63 7.00
N GLU A 204 17.09 17.91 7.13
CA GLU A 204 16.56 18.94 6.21
C GLU A 204 16.96 18.66 4.75
N LEU A 205 18.24 18.33 4.50
CA LEU A 205 18.71 17.94 3.16
C LEU A 205 18.01 16.67 2.66
N GLU A 206 17.92 15.62 3.49
CA GLU A 206 17.22 14.37 3.19
C GLU A 206 15.79 14.65 2.73
N GLN A 207 15.05 15.48 3.48
CA GLN A 207 13.68 15.82 3.14
C GLN A 207 13.60 16.61 1.84
N LEU A 208 14.44 17.63 1.63
CA LEU A 208 14.42 18.40 0.40
C LEU A 208 14.67 17.50 -0.84
N LEU A 209 15.70 16.64 -0.78
CA LEU A 209 16.05 15.72 -1.86
C LEU A 209 14.92 14.72 -2.14
N ALA A 210 14.37 14.09 -1.10
CA ALA A 210 13.30 13.11 -1.26
C ALA A 210 12.02 13.74 -1.85
N HIS A 211 11.68 14.98 -1.47
CA HIS A 211 10.51 15.67 -2.01
C HIS A 211 10.72 16.11 -3.47
N ASP A 212 11.91 16.60 -3.82
CA ASP A 212 12.25 16.96 -5.20
C ASP A 212 12.15 15.76 -6.14
N GLN A 213 12.78 14.65 -5.75
CA GLN A 213 12.78 13.45 -6.56
C GLN A 213 11.38 12.84 -6.67
N HIS A 214 10.59 12.87 -5.60
CA HIS A 214 9.19 12.45 -5.63
C HIS A 214 8.35 13.32 -6.57
N GLN A 215 8.54 14.64 -6.56
CA GLN A 215 7.85 15.57 -7.46
C GLN A 215 8.21 15.30 -8.94
N ARG A 216 9.49 15.05 -9.22
CA ARG A 216 9.96 14.67 -10.57
C ARG A 216 9.34 13.34 -10.99
N PHE A 217 9.36 12.34 -10.11
CA PHE A 217 8.75 11.02 -10.37
C PHE A 217 7.26 11.16 -10.69
N ARG A 218 6.48 11.86 -9.88
CA ARG A 218 5.06 12.13 -10.15
C ARG A 218 4.86 12.83 -11.50
N SER A 219 5.69 13.81 -11.83
CA SER A 219 5.60 14.53 -13.10
C SER A 219 5.87 13.61 -14.30
N THR A 220 6.85 12.72 -14.19
CA THR A 220 7.14 11.70 -15.21
C THR A 220 6.02 10.66 -15.32
N LEU A 221 5.43 10.21 -14.21
CA LEU A 221 4.27 9.32 -14.27
C LEU A 221 3.11 9.97 -15.02
N ARG A 222 2.80 11.23 -14.71
CA ARG A 222 1.75 11.98 -15.42
C ARG A 222 2.02 12.10 -16.92
N SER A 223 3.26 12.33 -17.34
CA SER A 223 3.61 12.39 -18.77
C SER A 223 3.49 11.04 -19.48
N LEU A 224 3.61 9.92 -18.75
CA LEU A 224 3.33 8.57 -19.22
C LEU A 224 1.83 8.22 -19.22
N GLY A 225 0.98 9.08 -18.64
CA GLY A 225 -0.44 8.79 -18.41
C GLY A 225 -0.70 7.83 -17.24
N LEU A 226 0.20 7.82 -16.25
CA LEU A 226 0.07 7.07 -15.01
C LEU A 226 -0.30 8.01 -13.85
N ARG A 227 -1.34 7.65 -13.09
CA ARG A 227 -1.65 8.25 -11.79
C ARG A 227 -0.75 7.67 -10.69
N LEU A 228 -0.39 8.48 -9.72
CA LEU A 228 0.34 8.04 -8.54
C LEU A 228 -0.58 7.97 -7.32
N TYR A 229 -0.70 6.82 -6.66
CA TYR A 229 -1.52 6.66 -5.45
C TYR A 229 -0.66 6.58 -4.19
N ALA A 230 -1.04 7.37 -3.19
CA ALA A 230 -0.50 7.27 -1.83
C ALA A 230 -1.11 6.08 -1.09
N ASP A 231 -0.45 5.68 0.00
CA ASP A 231 -1.03 4.81 1.02
C ASP A 231 -1.00 5.50 2.39
N LEU A 232 -2.19 5.87 2.87
CA LEU A 232 -2.40 6.42 4.20
C LEU A 232 -2.50 5.26 5.20
N ALA A 233 -1.36 4.92 5.79
CA ALA A 233 -1.28 3.97 6.89
C ALA A 233 -2.19 4.40 8.06
N ILE A 234 -2.92 3.45 8.65
CA ILE A 234 -3.67 3.69 9.88
C ILE A 234 -2.73 3.98 11.06
N GLY A 235 -1.56 3.35 11.03
CA GLY A 235 -0.53 3.48 12.04
C GLY A 235 0.11 4.87 12.08
N THR A 236 0.81 5.11 13.17
CA THR A 236 1.73 6.24 13.37
C THR A 236 2.99 5.69 14.02
N SER A 237 4.14 6.16 13.57
CA SER A 237 5.43 5.71 14.09
C SER A 237 5.62 5.91 15.60
N HIS A 238 6.56 5.18 16.20
CA HIS A 238 6.99 5.40 17.59
C HIS A 238 7.39 6.85 17.86
N ARG A 239 8.00 7.54 16.89
CA ARG A 239 8.39 8.95 17.02
C ARG A 239 7.21 9.92 16.92
N ASP A 240 6.22 9.64 16.07
CA ASP A 240 5.00 10.45 15.99
C ASP A 240 4.23 10.41 17.31
N ARG A 241 4.23 9.26 18.01
CA ARG A 241 3.63 9.13 19.35
C ARG A 241 4.20 10.13 20.35
N LEU A 242 5.50 10.46 20.24
CA LEU A 242 6.12 11.49 21.08
C LEU A 242 5.78 12.90 20.59
N LEU A 243 6.01 13.16 19.31
CA LEU A 243 5.94 14.50 18.72
C LEU A 243 4.52 15.07 18.69
N TYR A 244 3.51 14.20 18.59
CA TYR A 244 2.10 14.56 18.48
C TYR A 244 1.28 13.93 19.61
N LYS A 245 1.90 13.69 20.78
CA LYS A 245 1.27 13.02 21.94
C LYS A 245 -0.05 13.65 22.42
N ASP A 246 -0.23 14.95 22.18
CA ASP A 246 -1.44 15.72 22.51
C ASP A 246 -2.61 15.46 21.53
N ARG A 247 -2.36 14.73 20.44
CA ARG A 247 -3.33 14.37 19.40
C ARG A 247 -3.91 12.97 19.59
N PHE A 248 -3.37 12.19 20.53
CA PHE A 248 -3.70 10.79 20.71
C PHE A 248 -4.36 10.50 22.07
N LEU A 249 -5.28 9.55 22.05
CA LEU A 249 -6.00 9.06 23.21
C LEU A 249 -5.04 8.33 24.17
N ARG A 250 -5.12 8.66 25.45
CA ARG A 250 -4.31 8.01 26.50
C ARG A 250 -4.95 6.72 27.00
N GLY A 251 -4.10 5.75 27.34
CA GLY A 251 -4.50 4.49 27.99
C GLY A 251 -5.08 3.43 27.05
N TYR A 252 -5.16 3.72 25.75
CA TYR A 252 -5.60 2.80 24.72
C TYR A 252 -4.68 2.85 23.51
N VAL A 253 -4.47 1.69 22.90
CA VAL A 253 -3.77 1.52 21.63
C VAL A 253 -4.65 0.71 20.67
N MET A 254 -4.39 0.87 19.37
CA MET A 254 -5.14 0.22 18.31
C MET A 254 -4.56 -1.15 17.98
N GLY A 255 -5.45 -2.07 17.60
CA GLY A 255 -5.10 -3.34 16.98
C GLY A 255 -6.21 -3.82 16.06
N ALA A 256 -6.10 -5.06 15.57
CA ALA A 256 -7.18 -5.73 14.86
C ALA A 256 -7.89 -6.74 15.77
N PRO A 257 -9.24 -6.85 15.69
CA PRO A 257 -9.96 -7.88 16.40
C PRO A 257 -9.68 -9.28 15.85
N PRO A 258 -10.07 -10.35 16.58
CA PRO A 258 -10.23 -11.67 16.00
C PRO A 258 -11.05 -11.64 14.70
N SER A 259 -10.62 -12.42 13.71
CA SER A 259 -11.28 -12.54 12.40
C SER A 259 -11.18 -13.95 11.85
N ARG A 260 -11.93 -14.24 10.77
CA ARG A 260 -11.87 -15.53 10.06
C ARG A 260 -10.44 -15.92 9.65
N THR A 261 -9.65 -14.95 9.19
CA THR A 261 -8.28 -15.19 8.68
C THR A 261 -7.21 -15.02 9.75
N ASN A 262 -7.54 -14.41 10.90
CA ASN A 262 -6.66 -14.34 12.06
C ASN A 262 -7.49 -14.39 13.35
N PRO A 263 -7.75 -15.60 13.89
CA PRO A 263 -8.55 -15.78 15.11
C PRO A 263 -7.91 -15.17 16.37
N GLY A 264 -6.60 -14.91 16.34
CA GLY A 264 -5.87 -14.36 17.48
C GLY A 264 -6.00 -12.84 17.65
N GLY A 265 -6.51 -12.13 16.65
CA GLY A 265 -6.38 -10.67 16.57
C GLY A 265 -4.93 -10.22 16.36
N GLN A 266 -4.70 -8.91 16.28
CA GLN A 266 -3.34 -8.36 16.09
C GLN A 266 -3.10 -7.14 16.98
N PRO A 267 -2.20 -7.22 17.97
CA PRO A 267 -1.91 -6.10 18.86
C PRO A 267 -0.87 -5.16 18.23
N TRP A 268 -1.30 -4.32 17.28
CA TRP A 268 -0.37 -3.44 16.55
C TRP A 268 0.29 -2.39 17.45
N GLY A 269 -0.40 -1.91 18.49
CA GLY A 269 0.14 -0.93 19.42
C GLY A 269 0.16 0.51 18.89
N TYR A 270 -0.54 0.79 17.79
CA TYR A 270 -0.61 2.13 17.22
C TYR A 270 -1.40 3.09 18.11
N ALA A 271 -1.06 4.37 18.04
CA ALA A 271 -1.80 5.41 18.74
C ALA A 271 -3.22 5.55 18.16
N VAL A 272 -4.17 5.83 19.03
CA VAL A 272 -5.55 6.13 18.60
C VAL A 272 -5.71 7.64 18.58
N VAL A 273 -6.19 8.22 17.49
CA VAL A 273 -6.48 9.65 17.40
C VAL A 273 -7.52 10.03 18.48
N ASP A 274 -7.27 11.08 19.26
CA ASP A 274 -8.14 11.47 20.37
C ASP A 274 -9.50 11.98 19.87
N PRO A 275 -10.61 11.29 20.18
CA PRO A 275 -11.94 11.67 19.72
C PRO A 275 -12.38 13.07 20.12
N ARG A 276 -11.87 13.60 21.25
CA ARG A 276 -12.28 14.90 21.79
C ARG A 276 -11.85 16.07 20.90
N GLY A 277 -10.82 15.86 20.08
CA GLY A 277 -10.31 16.87 19.14
C GLY A 277 -10.65 16.62 17.68
N LEU A 278 -11.54 15.66 17.35
CA LEU A 278 -11.82 15.27 15.96
C LEU A 278 -12.75 16.23 15.18
N VAL A 279 -13.54 17.05 15.88
CA VAL A 279 -14.51 17.95 15.22
C VAL A 279 -13.87 19.30 14.89
N ASP A 280 -13.19 19.94 15.84
CA ASP A 280 -12.64 21.29 15.70
C ASP A 280 -11.29 21.47 16.43
N GLY A 281 -10.64 20.36 16.79
CA GLY A 281 -9.47 20.37 17.65
C GLY A 281 -8.16 19.97 16.99
N ALA A 282 -7.16 19.81 17.86
CA ALA A 282 -5.80 19.44 17.53
C ALA A 282 -5.71 18.12 16.75
N SER A 283 -6.54 17.13 17.13
CA SER A 283 -6.60 15.82 16.47
C SER A 283 -7.06 15.91 15.01
N ARG A 284 -8.09 16.72 14.74
CA ARG A 284 -8.57 16.99 13.37
C ARG A 284 -7.47 17.62 12.53
N ALA A 285 -6.81 18.65 13.06
CA ALA A 285 -5.73 19.34 12.34
C ALA A 285 -4.59 18.38 11.96
N PHE A 286 -4.20 17.46 12.85
CA PHE A 286 -3.19 16.45 12.56
C PHE A 286 -3.61 15.50 11.42
N VAL A 287 -4.85 15.00 11.47
CA VAL A 287 -5.39 14.11 10.42
C VAL A 287 -5.53 14.85 9.09
N GLN A 288 -6.02 16.09 9.10
CA GLN A 288 -6.14 16.93 7.92
C GLN A 288 -4.78 17.23 7.29
N GLU A 289 -3.77 17.60 8.09
CA GLU A 289 -2.42 17.87 7.59
C GLU A 289 -1.82 16.62 6.90
N ARG A 290 -2.05 15.43 7.46
CA ARG A 290 -1.61 14.15 6.85
C ARG A 290 -2.23 13.93 5.48
N VAL A 291 -3.55 14.03 5.36
CA VAL A 291 -4.25 13.76 4.09
C VAL A 291 -3.95 14.84 3.04
N VAL A 292 -3.91 16.11 3.44
CA VAL A 292 -3.56 17.24 2.54
C VAL A 292 -2.14 17.06 2.00
N LYS A 293 -1.19 16.67 2.84
CA LYS A 293 0.18 16.40 2.40
C LYS A 293 0.23 15.25 1.39
N LEU A 294 -0.44 14.14 1.66
CA LEU A 294 -0.44 12.99 0.73
C LEU A 294 -1.04 13.39 -0.62
N LEU A 295 -2.16 14.10 -0.63
CA LEU A 295 -2.83 14.56 -1.86
C LEU A 295 -2.07 15.67 -2.60
N ALA A 296 -1.29 16.49 -1.89
CA ALA A 296 -0.37 17.43 -2.52
C ALA A 296 0.74 16.72 -3.31
N GLU A 297 1.01 15.44 -3.00
CA GLU A 297 2.12 14.66 -3.55
C GLU A 297 1.69 13.47 -4.42
N HIS A 298 0.39 13.16 -4.46
CA HIS A 298 -0.18 12.00 -5.15
C HIS A 298 -1.49 12.38 -5.84
N ASP A 299 -1.91 11.61 -6.83
CA ASP A 299 -3.13 11.80 -7.60
C ASP A 299 -4.34 11.05 -7.02
N GLY A 300 -4.10 10.11 -6.11
CA GLY A 300 -5.13 9.37 -5.40
C GLY A 300 -4.62 8.81 -4.07
N LEU A 301 -5.51 8.16 -3.33
CA LEU A 301 -5.28 7.78 -1.94
C LEU A 301 -5.82 6.38 -1.64
N ARG A 302 -4.96 5.47 -1.17
CA ARG A 302 -5.39 4.30 -0.41
C ARG A 302 -5.56 4.67 1.06
N ILE A 303 -6.70 4.31 1.64
CA ILE A 303 -6.98 4.40 3.07
C ILE A 303 -6.81 3.00 3.65
N ASP A 304 -5.71 2.81 4.36
CA ASP A 304 -5.43 1.59 5.11
C ASP A 304 -6.36 1.47 6.32
N HIS A 305 -6.84 0.25 6.57
CA HIS A 305 -7.69 -0.09 7.71
C HIS A 305 -8.75 0.97 8.08
N PRO A 306 -9.72 1.25 7.19
CA PRO A 306 -10.75 2.29 7.38
C PRO A 306 -11.55 2.14 8.67
N HIS A 307 -11.62 0.93 9.24
CA HIS A 307 -12.19 0.68 10.56
C HIS A 307 -11.55 1.57 11.63
N GLY A 308 -10.23 1.80 11.57
CA GLY A 308 -9.51 2.63 12.54
C GLY A 308 -9.93 4.12 12.49
N TRP A 309 -10.38 4.60 11.33
CA TRP A 309 -10.85 5.96 11.12
C TRP A 309 -12.33 6.14 11.46
N VAL A 310 -13.14 5.09 11.32
CA VAL A 310 -14.59 5.13 11.61
C VAL A 310 -14.89 4.70 13.04
N CYS A 311 -14.41 3.54 13.46
CA CYS A 311 -14.53 3.00 14.81
C CYS A 311 -13.40 2.00 15.13
N PRO A 312 -12.29 2.47 15.73
CA PRO A 312 -11.12 1.63 15.95
C PRO A 312 -11.39 0.52 16.95
N TRP A 313 -10.77 -0.65 16.71
CA TRP A 313 -10.65 -1.70 17.71
C TRP A 313 -9.47 -1.38 18.63
N VAL A 314 -9.74 -1.26 19.92
CA VAL A 314 -8.78 -0.77 20.91
C VAL A 314 -8.61 -1.74 22.08
N TYR A 315 -7.42 -1.75 22.66
CA TYR A 315 -7.09 -2.46 23.89
C TYR A 315 -6.26 -1.57 24.80
N ARG A 316 -6.14 -1.97 26.08
CA ARG A 316 -5.43 -1.17 27.09
C ARG A 316 -3.95 -1.08 26.76
N ASP A 317 -3.41 0.14 26.79
CA ASP A 317 -1.98 0.38 26.66
C ASP A 317 -1.23 -0.11 27.90
N GLY A 318 0.07 -0.40 27.77
CA GLY A 318 0.93 -0.83 28.87
C GLY A 318 0.62 -2.23 29.45
N THR A 319 -0.13 -3.06 28.73
CA THR A 319 -0.39 -4.46 29.11
C THR A 319 0.87 -5.32 28.98
N THR A 320 1.02 -6.31 29.87
CA THR A 320 2.09 -7.32 29.81
C THR A 320 1.80 -8.45 28.80
N ASP A 321 0.54 -8.63 28.41
CA ASP A 321 0.12 -9.57 27.36
C ASP A 321 -0.73 -8.84 26.31
N PRO A 322 -0.10 -8.23 25.29
CA PRO A 322 -0.82 -7.55 24.21
C PRO A 322 -1.73 -8.48 23.42
N ALA A 323 -1.35 -9.75 23.26
CA ALA A 323 -2.14 -10.72 22.49
C ALA A 323 -3.46 -11.06 23.22
N ALA A 324 -3.44 -11.25 24.53
CA ALA A 324 -4.67 -11.42 25.31
C ALA A 324 -5.51 -10.13 25.33
N ALA A 325 -4.86 -8.98 25.52
CA ALA A 325 -5.54 -7.69 25.60
C ALA A 325 -6.28 -7.33 24.29
N VAL A 326 -5.68 -7.58 23.13
CA VAL A 326 -6.34 -7.30 21.84
C VAL A 326 -7.53 -8.23 21.59
N ARG A 327 -7.46 -9.50 22.00
CA ARG A 327 -8.61 -10.43 21.92
C ARG A 327 -9.77 -9.98 22.80
N ALA A 328 -9.46 -9.46 23.98
CA ALA A 328 -10.43 -8.92 24.94
C ALA A 328 -10.85 -7.47 24.63
N GLY A 329 -10.31 -6.88 23.56
CA GLY A 329 -10.52 -5.48 23.22
C GLY A 329 -11.97 -5.11 22.92
N ALA A 330 -12.14 -3.86 22.49
CA ALA A 330 -13.46 -3.31 22.22
C ALA A 330 -13.42 -2.29 21.09
N ARG A 331 -14.58 -2.07 20.48
CA ARG A 331 -14.79 -1.00 19.50
C ARG A 331 -14.98 0.32 20.25
N LEU A 332 -14.09 1.28 19.99
CA LEU A 332 -14.00 2.53 20.75
C LEU A 332 -15.35 3.26 20.88
N PHE A 333 -16.08 3.44 19.78
CA PHE A 333 -17.35 4.17 19.77
C PHE A 333 -18.59 3.29 20.01
N GLU A 334 -18.41 1.97 20.15
CA GLU A 334 -19.53 1.00 20.27
C GLU A 334 -19.54 0.29 21.65
N SER A 335 -19.01 0.97 22.67
CA SER A 335 -18.80 0.44 24.02
C SER A 335 -19.39 1.34 25.13
N PRO A 336 -20.72 1.54 25.18
CA PRO A 336 -21.37 2.47 26.11
C PRO A 336 -21.30 2.06 27.59
N ASP A 337 -21.09 0.78 27.90
CA ASP A 337 -21.26 0.24 29.24
C ASP A 337 -20.42 -1.03 29.51
N LEU A 338 -19.24 -1.16 28.90
CA LEU A 338 -18.35 -2.30 29.12
C LEU A 338 -17.56 -2.15 30.44
N PRO A 339 -17.72 -3.05 31.44
CA PRO A 339 -17.03 -2.92 32.73
C PRO A 339 -15.50 -2.98 32.61
N ASP A 340 -14.99 -3.82 31.72
CA ASP A 340 -13.55 -3.99 31.41
C ASP A 340 -12.97 -2.81 30.61
N HIS A 341 -13.83 -1.98 30.02
CA HIS A 341 -13.46 -0.81 29.22
C HIS A 341 -14.31 0.43 29.57
N SER A 342 -14.53 0.67 30.87
CA SER A 342 -15.47 1.71 31.35
C SER A 342 -15.21 3.11 30.80
N ALA A 343 -13.94 3.46 30.57
CA ALA A 343 -13.52 4.75 29.99
C ALA A 343 -14.03 4.97 28.54
N LEU A 344 -14.42 3.92 27.82
CA LEU A 344 -14.94 4.06 26.45
C LEU A 344 -16.38 4.59 26.41
N SER A 345 -17.12 4.51 27.52
CA SER A 345 -18.50 5.01 27.60
C SER A 345 -18.61 6.50 27.26
N GLU A 346 -17.59 7.30 27.59
CA GLU A 346 -17.49 8.72 27.25
C GLU A 346 -17.52 8.98 25.73
N TYR A 347 -17.01 8.04 24.93
CA TYR A 347 -16.89 8.17 23.48
C TYR A 347 -18.00 7.44 22.72
N ALA A 348 -18.88 6.70 23.41
CA ALA A 348 -19.87 5.86 22.77
C ALA A 348 -20.82 6.68 21.89
N ARG A 349 -21.01 6.23 20.65
CA ARG A 349 -21.92 6.84 19.66
C ARG A 349 -23.25 6.10 19.57
N VAL A 350 -23.34 4.92 20.18
CA VAL A 350 -24.52 4.04 20.20
C VAL A 350 -25.03 3.83 21.61
N ARG A 351 -26.34 3.59 21.72
CA ARG A 351 -27.02 3.25 22.98
C ARG A 351 -27.01 1.74 23.21
N PRO A 352 -27.16 1.27 24.48
CA PRO A 352 -27.16 -0.16 24.80
C PRO A 352 -28.21 -0.99 24.04
N ASP A 353 -29.38 -0.42 23.73
CA ASP A 353 -30.47 -1.07 23.00
C ASP A 353 -30.18 -1.29 21.50
N GLN A 354 -29.19 -0.59 20.95
CA GLN A 354 -28.76 -0.72 19.55
C GLN A 354 -27.74 -1.84 19.35
N LEU A 355 -27.28 -2.48 20.43
CA LEU A 355 -26.22 -3.50 20.38
C LEU A 355 -26.78 -4.92 20.40
N ASP A 356 -26.22 -5.79 19.55
CA ASP A 356 -26.47 -7.22 19.59
C ASP A 356 -25.50 -7.95 20.52
N ARG A 357 -25.81 -7.96 21.81
CA ARG A 357 -24.98 -8.62 22.83
C ARG A 357 -24.94 -10.15 22.74
N SER A 358 -25.72 -10.76 21.85
CA SER A 358 -25.63 -12.21 21.58
C SER A 358 -24.41 -12.56 20.72
N GLN A 359 -23.83 -11.57 20.04
CA GLN A 359 -22.69 -11.72 19.15
C GLN A 359 -21.38 -11.38 19.86
N ALA A 360 -20.25 -11.79 19.28
CA ALA A 360 -18.96 -11.27 19.68
C ALA A 360 -18.86 -9.75 19.38
N ARG A 361 -18.17 -9.00 20.24
CA ARG A 361 -17.99 -7.52 20.11
C ARG A 361 -17.41 -7.08 18.76
N TYR A 362 -16.63 -7.95 18.12
CA TYR A 362 -16.02 -7.68 16.83
C TYR A 362 -16.90 -8.05 15.62
N ALA A 363 -18.03 -8.72 15.82
CA ALA A 363 -18.92 -9.12 14.74
C ALA A 363 -19.51 -7.91 14.00
N ASP A 364 -19.72 -8.05 12.69
CA ASP A 364 -20.26 -6.96 11.84
C ASP A 364 -21.67 -6.53 12.26
N ALA A 365 -22.46 -7.46 12.80
CA ALA A 365 -23.81 -7.25 13.30
C ALA A 365 -23.88 -6.73 14.76
N TRP A 366 -22.74 -6.43 15.39
CA TRP A 366 -22.71 -5.91 16.77
C TRP A 366 -23.60 -4.66 16.94
N VAL A 367 -23.66 -3.79 15.93
CA VAL A 367 -24.60 -2.67 15.87
C VAL A 367 -25.78 -3.02 14.97
N ARG A 368 -26.99 -3.04 15.54
CA ARG A 368 -28.23 -3.43 14.87
C ARG A 368 -28.82 -2.31 14.01
N SER A 369 -28.75 -1.07 14.50
CA SER A 369 -29.33 0.10 13.85
C SER A 369 -28.55 1.37 14.20
N LEU A 370 -28.64 2.36 13.33
CA LEU A 370 -28.07 3.70 13.52
C LEU A 370 -29.10 4.75 13.08
N GLU A 371 -29.20 5.83 13.85
CA GLU A 371 -29.91 7.05 13.44
C GLU A 371 -29.01 7.89 12.51
N PRO A 372 -29.59 8.73 11.62
CA PRO A 372 -28.81 9.61 10.74
C PRO A 372 -27.75 10.44 11.47
N GLU A 373 -28.09 11.00 12.64
CA GLU A 373 -27.15 11.83 13.42
C GLU A 373 -25.98 11.01 14.00
N GLN A 374 -26.16 9.70 14.20
CA GLN A 374 -25.06 8.83 14.60
C GLN A 374 -24.13 8.57 13.42
N ILE A 375 -24.66 8.38 12.21
CA ILE A 375 -23.87 8.21 11.00
C ILE A 375 -22.99 9.44 10.75
N GLU A 376 -23.53 10.66 10.91
CA GLU A 376 -22.74 11.90 10.81
C GLU A 376 -21.52 11.90 11.76
N LYS A 377 -21.69 11.40 12.99
CA LYS A 377 -20.58 11.29 13.96
C LYS A 377 -19.54 10.27 13.52
N TYR A 378 -19.96 9.16 12.89
CA TYR A 378 -19.06 8.15 12.33
C TYR A 378 -18.31 8.63 11.08
N ALA A 379 -18.93 9.51 10.30
CA ALA A 379 -18.40 9.94 9.02
C ALA A 379 -17.28 10.98 9.12
N VAL A 380 -17.15 11.72 10.24
CA VAL A 380 -16.24 12.88 10.43
C VAL A 380 -14.87 12.80 9.74
N ILE A 381 -14.16 11.68 9.88
CA ILE A 381 -12.81 11.52 9.30
C ILE A 381 -12.87 11.15 7.81
N ILE A 382 -13.78 10.25 7.41
CA ILE A 382 -13.91 9.85 6.00
C ILE A 382 -14.49 11.00 5.17
N ASP A 383 -15.44 11.78 5.72
CA ASP A 383 -15.94 13.02 5.12
C ASP A 383 -14.77 13.97 4.84
N LEU A 384 -13.90 14.21 5.83
CA LEU A 384 -12.69 15.00 5.67
C LEU A 384 -11.78 14.45 4.55
N PHE A 385 -11.52 13.14 4.49
CA PHE A 385 -10.68 12.56 3.44
C PHE A 385 -11.27 12.74 2.05
N VAL A 386 -12.58 12.55 1.88
CA VAL A 386 -13.25 12.74 0.60
C VAL A 386 -13.30 14.21 0.20
N GLU A 387 -13.53 15.12 1.15
CA GLU A 387 -13.50 16.57 0.94
C GLU A 387 -12.13 17.04 0.45
N GLU A 388 -11.06 16.65 1.14
CA GLU A 388 -9.69 17.01 0.75
C GLU A 388 -9.29 16.37 -0.59
N ALA A 389 -9.69 15.12 -0.83
CA ALA A 389 -9.45 14.46 -2.12
C ALA A 389 -10.10 15.24 -3.27
N ARG A 390 -11.39 15.62 -3.12
CA ARG A 390 -12.09 16.45 -4.12
C ARG A 390 -11.44 17.83 -4.28
N ALA A 391 -11.02 18.46 -3.18
CA ALA A 391 -10.34 19.76 -3.21
C ALA A 391 -8.99 19.69 -3.94
N SER A 392 -8.30 18.55 -3.88
CA SER A 392 -7.06 18.30 -4.62
C SER A 392 -7.27 17.97 -6.12
N GLY A 393 -8.52 17.77 -6.54
CA GLY A 393 -8.91 17.39 -7.90
C GLY A 393 -8.96 15.88 -8.15
N ALA A 394 -8.84 15.04 -7.11
CA ALA A 394 -9.00 13.60 -7.22
C ALA A 394 -10.49 13.23 -7.39
N ASP A 395 -10.76 12.22 -8.24
CA ASP A 395 -12.09 11.63 -8.37
C ASP A 395 -12.33 10.70 -7.17
N VAL A 396 -13.60 10.44 -6.82
CA VAL A 396 -13.92 9.46 -5.77
C VAL A 396 -13.41 8.06 -6.10
N ARG A 397 -13.32 7.73 -7.40
CA ARG A 397 -12.71 6.50 -7.92
C ARG A 397 -11.20 6.42 -7.69
N ASP A 398 -10.55 7.54 -7.34
CA ASP A 398 -9.14 7.57 -6.98
C ASP A 398 -8.89 7.33 -5.48
N ILE A 399 -9.94 7.03 -4.72
CA ILE A 399 -9.87 6.62 -3.32
C ILE A 399 -10.04 5.10 -3.21
N MET A 400 -9.03 4.42 -2.68
CA MET A 400 -9.03 2.98 -2.43
C MET A 400 -9.28 2.73 -0.96
N VAL A 401 -10.36 2.03 -0.60
CA VAL A 401 -10.70 1.79 0.79
C VAL A 401 -10.51 0.33 1.15
N GLU A 402 -9.54 0.05 2.03
CA GLU A 402 -9.12 -1.31 2.35
C GLU A 402 -10.07 -2.00 3.36
N VAL A 403 -11.34 -2.11 3.00
CA VAL A 403 -12.26 -3.02 3.72
C VAL A 403 -12.08 -4.44 3.19
N LEU A 404 -11.47 -5.30 4.01
CA LEU A 404 -11.21 -6.71 3.69
C LEU A 404 -12.46 -7.59 3.87
N SER A 405 -12.57 -8.42 4.91
CA SER A 405 -13.70 -9.34 5.10
C SER A 405 -14.81 -8.75 5.98
N THR A 406 -14.44 -8.08 7.07
CA THR A 406 -15.39 -7.49 8.03
C THR A 406 -15.79 -6.09 7.60
N CYS A 407 -17.09 -5.81 7.49
CA CYS A 407 -17.62 -4.48 7.21
C CYS A 407 -18.80 -4.17 8.15
N PRO A 408 -18.49 -3.69 9.37
CA PRO A 408 -19.49 -3.43 10.39
C PRO A 408 -20.44 -2.32 9.99
N ARG A 409 -21.67 -2.33 10.51
CA ARG A 409 -22.73 -1.39 10.10
C ARG A 409 -22.31 0.09 10.08
N PRO A 410 -21.60 0.65 11.09
CA PRO A 410 -21.16 2.04 11.02
C PRO A 410 -20.21 2.32 9.85
N LEU A 411 -19.26 1.41 9.59
CA LEU A 411 -18.34 1.54 8.46
C LEU A 411 -19.09 1.45 7.13
N LEU A 412 -19.96 0.45 6.96
CA LEU A 412 -20.78 0.30 5.75
C LEU A 412 -21.57 1.58 5.45
N SER A 413 -22.23 2.15 6.47
CA SER A 413 -23.05 3.36 6.32
C SER A 413 -22.22 4.57 5.86
N VAL A 414 -20.99 4.70 6.35
CA VAL A 414 -20.07 5.78 5.95
C VAL A 414 -19.56 5.60 4.52
N LEU A 415 -19.31 4.35 4.08
CA LEU A 415 -18.87 4.08 2.72
C LEU A 415 -19.99 4.33 1.69
N GLU A 416 -21.20 3.87 1.98
CA GLU A 416 -22.39 4.05 1.13
C GLU A 416 -22.69 5.54 0.89
N ARG A 417 -22.49 6.38 1.90
CA ARG A 417 -22.65 7.85 1.81
C ARG A 417 -21.80 8.48 0.70
N HIS A 418 -20.63 7.92 0.42
CA HIS A 418 -19.68 8.44 -0.57
C HIS A 418 -19.58 7.60 -1.84
N GLY A 419 -20.29 6.47 -1.93
CA GLY A 419 -20.14 5.52 -3.03
C GLY A 419 -18.75 4.89 -3.07
N LEU A 420 -18.14 4.65 -1.90
CA LEU A 420 -16.82 4.03 -1.79
C LEU A 420 -16.95 2.51 -1.71
N GLY A 421 -16.25 1.80 -2.60
CA GLY A 421 -16.21 0.35 -2.59
C GLY A 421 -15.16 -0.23 -1.66
N ARG A 422 -15.21 -1.55 -1.49
CA ARG A 422 -14.28 -2.32 -0.65
C ARG A 422 -13.24 -3.06 -1.48
N PHE A 423 -12.29 -3.70 -0.80
CA PHE A 423 -11.31 -4.58 -1.44
C PHE A 423 -11.88 -6.00 -1.62
N ARG A 424 -11.73 -6.54 -2.83
CA ARG A 424 -12.14 -7.89 -3.21
C ARG A 424 -10.90 -8.72 -3.56
N VAL A 425 -10.30 -9.34 -2.54
CA VAL A 425 -9.11 -10.20 -2.66
C VAL A 425 -9.53 -11.61 -3.08
N THR A 426 -9.65 -11.87 -4.38
CA THR A 426 -10.31 -13.07 -4.92
C THR A 426 -9.65 -14.37 -4.49
N GLN A 427 -8.34 -14.37 -4.19
CA GLN A 427 -7.68 -15.57 -3.67
C GLN A 427 -8.14 -15.97 -2.25
N LYS A 428 -8.77 -15.07 -1.49
CA LYS A 428 -9.36 -15.36 -0.16
C LYS A 428 -10.81 -15.86 -0.20
N ALA A 429 -11.42 -15.89 -1.39
CA ALA A 429 -12.83 -16.27 -1.55
C ALA A 429 -13.08 -17.74 -1.22
N SER A 430 -14.09 -17.99 -0.40
CA SER A 430 -14.66 -19.33 -0.22
C SER A 430 -15.52 -19.71 -1.41
N MET A 431 -15.24 -20.86 -2.03
CA MET A 431 -16.05 -21.37 -3.15
C MET A 431 -17.32 -22.09 -2.67
N THR A 432 -17.39 -22.48 -1.38
CA THR A 432 -18.55 -23.17 -0.78
C THR A 432 -19.57 -22.20 -0.20
N ASP A 433 -19.18 -20.95 0.05
CA ASP A 433 -20.08 -19.90 0.50
C ASP A 433 -20.44 -18.97 -0.68
N PRO A 434 -21.65 -19.07 -1.25
CA PRO A 434 -22.06 -18.22 -2.35
C PRO A 434 -22.20 -16.75 -1.93
N ALA A 435 -22.22 -16.42 -0.63
CA ALA A 435 -22.28 -15.05 -0.11
C ALA A 435 -20.90 -14.48 0.25
N ASP A 436 -19.80 -15.24 0.06
CA ASP A 436 -18.46 -14.77 0.42
C ASP A 436 -18.11 -13.50 -0.36
N VAL A 437 -17.76 -12.46 0.40
CA VAL A 437 -17.49 -11.11 -0.12
C VAL A 437 -16.30 -11.06 -1.06
N TYR A 438 -15.38 -12.01 -1.05
CA TYR A 438 -14.24 -11.98 -1.97
C TYR A 438 -14.52 -12.59 -3.34
N ARG A 439 -15.69 -13.21 -3.55
CA ARG A 439 -16.04 -13.72 -4.87
C ARG A 439 -16.28 -12.55 -5.84
N SER A 440 -15.73 -12.66 -7.05
CA SER A 440 -15.84 -11.62 -8.08
C SER A 440 -17.28 -11.39 -8.56
N ASP A 441 -18.14 -12.41 -8.50
CA ASP A 441 -19.57 -12.31 -8.79
C ASP A 441 -20.38 -11.56 -7.71
N ARG A 442 -19.74 -11.21 -6.58
CA ARG A 442 -20.30 -10.38 -5.49
C ARG A 442 -19.72 -8.98 -5.44
N ALA A 443 -18.88 -8.61 -6.39
CA ALA A 443 -18.34 -7.26 -6.47
C ALA A 443 -19.42 -6.24 -6.88
N HIS A 444 -19.15 -4.98 -6.64
CA HIS A 444 -19.89 -3.82 -7.13
C HIS A 444 -18.97 -2.90 -7.95
N PRO A 445 -19.50 -2.01 -8.81
CA PRO A 445 -18.68 -1.14 -9.67
C PRO A 445 -17.60 -0.33 -8.95
N GLU A 446 -17.91 0.17 -7.76
CA GLU A 446 -17.04 0.96 -6.89
C GLU A 446 -15.93 0.15 -6.21
N ASP A 447 -16.03 -1.19 -6.19
CA ASP A 447 -15.04 -2.04 -5.53
C ASP A 447 -13.69 -2.02 -6.24
N TRP A 448 -12.65 -2.23 -5.44
CA TRP A 448 -11.31 -2.53 -5.91
C TRP A 448 -11.10 -4.05 -5.87
N ILE A 449 -10.86 -4.67 -7.01
CA ILE A 449 -10.69 -6.13 -7.14
C ILE A 449 -9.24 -6.50 -7.44
N MET A 450 -8.76 -7.57 -6.80
CA MET A 450 -7.38 -8.02 -6.90
C MET A 450 -7.29 -9.53 -6.62
N VAL A 451 -6.26 -10.19 -7.16
CA VAL A 451 -5.95 -11.57 -6.78
C VAL A 451 -5.45 -11.60 -5.33
N GLY A 452 -4.38 -10.87 -5.07
CA GLY A 452 -3.67 -10.76 -3.80
C GLY A 452 -3.20 -9.33 -3.55
N ASN A 453 -2.61 -9.11 -2.37
CA ASN A 453 -1.97 -7.87 -1.97
C ASN A 453 -0.67 -8.16 -1.19
N HIS A 454 -0.04 -7.11 -0.68
CA HIS A 454 1.24 -7.20 0.04
C HIS A 454 1.20 -8.07 1.31
N ASP A 455 0.01 -8.27 1.90
CA ASP A 455 -0.23 -9.08 3.11
C ASP A 455 -0.64 -10.53 2.82
N THR A 456 -0.76 -10.89 1.55
CA THR A 456 -1.09 -12.26 1.16
C THR A 456 0.10 -12.99 0.58
N PRO A 457 0.17 -14.33 0.75
CA PRO A 457 1.12 -15.13 -0.01
C PRO A 457 0.92 -14.93 -1.52
N PRO A 458 1.99 -14.99 -2.33
CA PRO A 458 1.85 -14.97 -3.78
C PRO A 458 0.92 -16.07 -4.29
N LEU A 459 0.15 -15.78 -5.34
CA LEU A 459 -0.85 -16.68 -5.91
C LEU A 459 -0.27 -18.07 -6.24
N SER A 460 1.00 -18.11 -6.68
CA SER A 460 1.68 -19.35 -7.01
C SER A 460 1.78 -20.33 -5.83
N LEU A 461 1.97 -19.83 -4.61
CA LEU A 461 1.95 -20.62 -3.38
C LEU A 461 0.52 -20.96 -2.94
N VAL A 462 -0.42 -20.06 -3.20
CA VAL A 462 -1.83 -20.28 -2.84
C VAL A 462 -2.44 -21.39 -3.71
N ILE A 463 -2.13 -21.43 -5.01
CA ILE A 463 -2.54 -22.52 -5.90
C ILE A 463 -1.94 -23.86 -5.44
N ASP A 464 -0.68 -23.89 -5.01
CA ASP A 464 -0.05 -25.09 -4.45
C ASP A 464 -0.85 -25.62 -3.25
N ARG A 465 -1.23 -24.73 -2.33
CA ARG A 465 -2.06 -25.09 -1.17
C ARG A 465 -3.43 -25.61 -1.56
N TRP A 466 -4.10 -25.00 -2.54
CA TRP A 466 -5.40 -25.52 -3.02
C TRP A 466 -5.27 -26.90 -3.65
N ARG A 467 -4.16 -27.20 -4.32
CA ARG A 467 -3.90 -28.54 -4.87
C ARG A 467 -3.66 -29.56 -3.77
N GLU A 468 -2.84 -29.20 -2.78
CA GLU A 468 -2.57 -30.04 -1.61
C GLU A 468 -3.83 -30.33 -0.78
N ALA A 469 -4.74 -29.36 -0.70
CA ALA A 469 -6.01 -29.47 0.02
C ALA A 469 -7.18 -30.03 -0.82
N ASP A 470 -6.96 -30.40 -2.09
CA ASP A 470 -8.01 -30.82 -3.05
C ASP A 470 -9.14 -29.79 -3.26
N GLU A 471 -8.83 -28.50 -3.09
CA GLU A 471 -9.76 -27.37 -3.26
C GLU A 471 -9.68 -26.75 -4.67
N VAL A 472 -8.64 -27.08 -5.44
CA VAL A 472 -8.38 -26.50 -6.77
C VAL A 472 -9.54 -26.75 -7.75
N HIS A 473 -10.19 -27.92 -7.66
CA HIS A 473 -11.33 -28.29 -8.52
C HIS A 473 -12.51 -27.31 -8.36
N ALA A 474 -12.87 -26.98 -7.11
CA ALA A 474 -13.96 -26.04 -6.84
C ALA A 474 -13.68 -24.66 -7.44
N ARG A 475 -12.43 -24.19 -7.33
CA ARG A 475 -11.97 -22.93 -7.91
C ARG A 475 -12.01 -22.97 -9.44
N ALA A 476 -11.49 -24.02 -10.07
CA ALA A 476 -11.47 -24.15 -11.52
C ALA A 476 -12.89 -24.21 -12.11
N ARG A 477 -13.81 -24.95 -11.48
CA ARG A 477 -15.23 -24.96 -11.87
C ARG A 477 -15.88 -23.58 -11.75
N TYR A 478 -15.62 -22.87 -10.65
CA TYR A 478 -16.14 -21.51 -10.46
C TYR A 478 -15.66 -20.59 -11.59
N LEU A 479 -14.35 -20.57 -11.85
CA LEU A 479 -13.76 -19.75 -12.91
C LEU A 479 -14.29 -20.15 -14.29
N ALA A 480 -14.44 -21.45 -14.58
CA ALA A 480 -14.97 -21.90 -15.86
C ALA A 480 -16.42 -21.42 -16.04
N GLY A 481 -17.23 -21.46 -15.00
CA GLY A 481 -18.59 -20.88 -15.01
C GLY A 481 -18.63 -19.37 -15.28
N ARG A 482 -17.57 -18.65 -14.89
CA ARG A 482 -17.42 -17.20 -15.07
C ARG A 482 -16.87 -16.82 -16.44
N LEU A 483 -15.92 -17.60 -16.96
CA LEU A 483 -15.07 -17.23 -18.10
C LEU A 483 -15.42 -17.97 -19.39
N GLU A 484 -16.13 -19.10 -19.32
CA GLU A 484 -16.56 -19.85 -20.49
C GLU A 484 -18.06 -19.63 -20.76
N PRO A 485 -18.41 -18.90 -21.83
CA PRO A 485 -19.79 -18.64 -22.19
C PRO A 485 -20.56 -19.90 -22.59
N ASP A 486 -19.92 -20.89 -23.23
CA ASP A 486 -20.57 -22.15 -23.62
C ASP A 486 -20.64 -23.15 -22.45
N PRO A 487 -21.85 -23.46 -21.93
CA PRO A 487 -21.99 -24.42 -20.83
C PRO A 487 -21.42 -25.81 -21.13
N ALA A 488 -21.38 -26.23 -22.40
CA ALA A 488 -20.86 -27.54 -22.79
C ALA A 488 -19.34 -27.65 -22.58
N SER A 489 -18.59 -26.57 -22.79
CA SER A 489 -17.12 -26.54 -22.68
C SER A 489 -16.60 -26.32 -21.26
N ARG A 490 -17.45 -25.83 -20.33
CA ARG A 490 -17.02 -25.50 -18.95
C ARG A 490 -16.34 -26.64 -18.21
N SER A 491 -16.84 -27.86 -18.35
CA SER A 491 -16.30 -29.03 -17.64
C SER A 491 -14.94 -29.46 -18.18
N GLU A 492 -14.69 -29.27 -19.47
CA GLU A 492 -13.38 -29.52 -20.08
C GLU A 492 -12.37 -28.45 -19.65
N LEU A 493 -12.76 -27.17 -19.72
CA LEU A 493 -11.91 -26.06 -19.33
C LEU A 493 -11.53 -26.10 -17.84
N ALA A 494 -12.48 -26.46 -16.96
CA ALA A 494 -12.19 -26.65 -15.53
C ALA A 494 -11.10 -27.73 -15.31
N ARG A 495 -11.21 -28.89 -15.97
CA ARG A 495 -10.20 -29.96 -15.89
C ARG A 495 -8.84 -29.52 -16.43
N GLN A 496 -8.82 -28.67 -17.46
CA GLN A 496 -7.57 -28.09 -17.95
C GLN A 496 -6.93 -27.21 -16.87
N TRP A 497 -7.67 -26.28 -16.26
CA TRP A 497 -7.13 -25.37 -15.25
C TRP A 497 -6.76 -26.07 -13.93
N GLU A 498 -7.40 -27.18 -13.61
CA GLU A 498 -6.98 -28.04 -12.50
C GLU A 498 -5.57 -28.59 -12.72
N SER A 499 -5.26 -29.04 -13.94
CA SER A 499 -3.97 -29.65 -14.25
C SER A 499 -2.87 -28.62 -14.58
N GLU A 500 -3.22 -27.51 -15.25
CA GLU A 500 -2.27 -26.50 -15.74
C GLU A 500 -2.20 -25.25 -14.85
N ARG A 501 -1.14 -25.15 -14.03
CA ARG A 501 -0.93 -24.02 -13.10
C ARG A 501 -0.99 -22.66 -13.80
N GLY A 502 -0.26 -22.48 -14.89
CA GLY A 502 -0.19 -21.19 -15.60
C GLY A 502 -1.51 -20.77 -16.23
N ALA A 503 -2.31 -21.73 -16.68
CA ALA A 503 -3.65 -21.47 -17.19
C ALA A 503 -4.58 -21.00 -16.07
N LEU A 504 -4.54 -21.66 -14.90
CA LEU A 504 -5.30 -21.24 -13.72
C LEU A 504 -4.86 -19.86 -13.21
N THR A 505 -3.56 -19.58 -13.18
CA THR A 505 -3.02 -18.25 -12.80
C THR A 505 -3.54 -17.15 -13.73
N THR A 506 -3.57 -17.42 -15.03
CA THR A 506 -4.13 -16.48 -16.02
C THR A 506 -5.64 -16.34 -15.88
N ALA A 507 -6.37 -17.42 -15.57
CA ALA A 507 -7.82 -17.39 -15.34
C ALA A 507 -8.18 -16.59 -14.08
N MET A 508 -7.39 -16.69 -13.00
CA MET A 508 -7.55 -15.86 -11.79
C MET A 508 -7.40 -14.36 -12.11
N LEU A 509 -6.46 -13.99 -12.98
CA LEU A 509 -6.33 -12.61 -13.46
C LEU A 509 -7.51 -12.21 -14.36
N ALA A 510 -7.96 -13.10 -15.25
CA ALA A 510 -9.07 -12.86 -16.17
C ALA A 510 -10.38 -12.54 -15.43
N ASP A 511 -10.65 -13.27 -14.34
CA ASP A 511 -11.87 -13.11 -13.53
C ASP A 511 -12.00 -11.70 -12.91
N LEU A 512 -10.88 -10.99 -12.71
CA LEU A 512 -10.89 -9.59 -12.24
C LEU A 512 -11.57 -8.65 -13.24
N PHE A 513 -11.60 -8.99 -14.54
CA PHE A 513 -12.12 -8.12 -15.61
C PHE A 513 -13.53 -8.47 -16.08
N VAL A 514 -14.11 -9.57 -15.61
CA VAL A 514 -15.44 -10.03 -16.03
C VAL A 514 -16.54 -9.50 -15.12
N GLY A 515 -16.23 -9.30 -13.84
CA GLY A 515 -17.16 -8.84 -12.83
C GLY A 515 -17.60 -7.38 -13.01
N PRO A 516 -18.54 -6.92 -12.19
CA PRO A 516 -19.02 -5.53 -12.25
C PRO A 516 -18.00 -4.51 -11.74
N ALA A 517 -16.99 -4.93 -10.96
CA ALA A 517 -15.93 -4.05 -10.45
C ALA A 517 -15.21 -3.32 -11.59
N ARG A 518 -15.01 -2.02 -11.43
CA ARG A 518 -14.36 -1.18 -12.45
C ARG A 518 -12.92 -0.80 -12.09
N ASN A 519 -12.49 -1.12 -10.87
CA ASN A 519 -11.15 -0.78 -10.39
C ASN A 519 -10.37 -2.07 -10.10
N VAL A 520 -9.29 -2.30 -10.83
CA VAL A 520 -8.46 -3.51 -10.72
C VAL A 520 -7.09 -3.11 -10.17
N LEU A 521 -6.67 -3.78 -9.10
CA LEU A 521 -5.34 -3.62 -8.51
C LEU A 521 -4.56 -4.93 -8.67
N VAL A 522 -3.31 -4.84 -9.13
CA VAL A 522 -2.41 -6.00 -9.25
C VAL A 522 -1.17 -5.76 -8.42
N PHE A 523 -0.91 -6.63 -7.45
CA PHE A 523 0.35 -6.59 -6.71
C PHE A 523 1.48 -7.15 -7.56
N TRP A 524 2.63 -6.47 -7.61
CA TRP A 524 3.72 -6.81 -8.53
C TRP A 524 4.21 -8.26 -8.36
N ALA A 525 4.20 -8.81 -7.14
CA ALA A 525 4.68 -10.16 -6.89
C ALA A 525 3.91 -11.21 -7.73
N ASP A 526 2.59 -11.08 -7.82
CA ASP A 526 1.75 -11.98 -8.63
C ASP A 526 1.99 -11.77 -10.12
N LEU A 527 2.22 -10.53 -10.56
CA LEU A 527 2.52 -10.19 -11.96
C LEU A 527 3.82 -10.82 -12.47
N PHE A 528 4.78 -11.07 -11.57
CA PHE A 528 6.09 -11.65 -11.86
C PHE A 528 6.20 -13.14 -11.51
N GLY A 529 5.13 -13.75 -10.98
CA GLY A 529 5.16 -15.15 -10.56
C GLY A 529 6.09 -15.39 -9.36
N GLU A 530 6.27 -14.39 -8.49
CA GLU A 530 7.10 -14.50 -7.29
C GLU A 530 6.59 -15.66 -6.40
N ARG A 531 7.53 -16.31 -5.72
CA ARG A 531 7.26 -17.45 -4.81
C ARG A 531 7.67 -17.17 -3.37
N ARG A 532 8.37 -16.06 -3.11
CA ARG A 532 8.72 -15.61 -1.76
C ARG A 532 7.60 -14.73 -1.20
N ILE A 533 7.41 -14.79 0.11
CA ILE A 533 6.39 -14.01 0.81
C ILE A 533 6.91 -12.60 1.06
N TYR A 534 6.17 -11.58 0.64
CA TYR A 534 6.55 -10.18 0.80
C TYR A 534 6.40 -9.69 2.24
N ASN A 535 5.27 -10.00 2.88
CA ASN A 535 5.02 -9.71 4.29
C ASN A 535 4.28 -10.88 4.94
N ARG A 536 4.62 -11.15 6.21
CA ARG A 536 3.89 -12.07 7.10
C ARG A 536 3.15 -11.24 8.15
N PRO A 537 1.83 -10.99 7.96
CA PRO A 537 1.08 -10.13 8.87
C PRO A 537 1.12 -10.65 10.32
N GLY A 538 1.45 -9.77 11.26
CA GLY A 538 1.51 -10.09 12.69
C GLY A 538 2.76 -10.88 13.13
N GLU A 539 3.74 -11.10 12.24
CA GLU A 539 4.97 -11.83 12.54
C GLU A 539 6.20 -10.99 12.16
N PRO A 540 7.06 -10.61 13.13
CA PRO A 540 8.38 -10.06 12.82
C PRO A 540 9.23 -11.11 12.11
N HIS A 541 9.63 -10.83 10.87
CA HIS A 541 10.44 -11.74 10.07
C HIS A 541 11.49 -10.95 9.28
N PRO A 542 12.77 -11.41 9.20
CA PRO A 542 13.85 -10.68 8.53
C PRO A 542 13.59 -10.40 7.04
N ASP A 543 12.89 -11.30 6.37
CA ASP A 543 12.56 -11.15 4.94
C ASP A 543 11.37 -10.21 4.65
N ASN A 544 10.62 -9.76 5.66
CA ASN A 544 9.47 -8.88 5.41
C ASN A 544 9.95 -7.57 4.77
N TRP A 545 9.19 -7.07 3.79
CA TRP A 545 9.41 -5.77 3.13
C TRP A 545 10.67 -5.69 2.24
N CYS A 546 11.38 -6.81 2.06
CA CYS A 546 12.67 -6.83 1.37
C CYS A 546 12.60 -7.29 -0.09
N LEU A 547 11.48 -7.85 -0.58
CA LEU A 547 11.41 -8.35 -1.96
C LEU A 547 11.40 -7.21 -2.98
N ARG A 548 12.00 -7.49 -4.14
CA ARG A 548 12.26 -6.52 -5.20
C ARG A 548 11.93 -7.09 -6.56
N VAL A 549 11.44 -6.22 -7.44
CA VAL A 549 11.32 -6.51 -8.86
C VAL A 549 12.72 -6.81 -9.42
N PRO A 550 12.90 -7.87 -10.24
CA PRO A 550 14.19 -8.18 -10.85
C PRO A 550 14.77 -6.99 -11.63
N SER A 551 16.09 -6.82 -11.61
CA SER A 551 16.74 -5.74 -12.35
C SER A 551 16.57 -5.90 -13.86
N ASP A 552 16.38 -7.12 -14.38
CA ASP A 552 16.07 -7.45 -15.78
C ASP A 552 14.57 -7.72 -16.00
N PHE A 553 13.70 -6.97 -15.32
CA PHE A 553 12.26 -7.21 -15.23
C PHE A 553 11.55 -7.51 -16.56
N GLU A 554 11.94 -6.90 -17.68
CA GLU A 554 11.33 -7.19 -18.98
C GLU A 554 11.51 -8.67 -19.35
N ARG A 555 12.74 -9.17 -19.23
CA ARG A 555 13.10 -10.56 -19.51
C ARG A 555 12.53 -11.50 -18.45
N ALA A 556 12.67 -11.14 -17.17
CA ALA A 556 12.20 -11.98 -16.06
C ALA A 556 10.70 -12.27 -16.18
N ARG A 557 9.90 -11.22 -16.45
CA ARG A 557 8.45 -11.40 -16.65
C ARG A 557 8.13 -12.20 -17.90
N ALA A 558 8.77 -11.90 -19.05
CA ALA A 558 8.52 -12.63 -20.29
C ALA A 558 8.77 -14.14 -20.12
N LEU A 559 9.87 -14.51 -19.45
CA LEU A 559 10.18 -15.91 -19.14
C LEU A 559 9.18 -16.55 -18.17
N ALA A 560 8.77 -15.84 -17.12
CA ALA A 560 7.79 -16.33 -16.17
C ALA A 560 6.42 -16.59 -16.83
N VAL A 561 5.99 -15.69 -17.73
CA VAL A 561 4.75 -15.89 -18.51
C VAL A 561 4.89 -17.07 -19.47
N ALA A 562 6.01 -17.18 -20.19
CA ALA A 562 6.24 -18.27 -21.15
C ALA A 562 6.25 -19.66 -20.47
N LYS A 563 6.75 -19.74 -19.24
CA LYS A 563 6.75 -20.98 -18.42
C LYS A 563 5.42 -21.26 -17.73
N GLY A 564 4.49 -20.30 -17.70
CA GLY A 564 3.25 -20.41 -16.94
C GLY A 564 3.44 -20.19 -15.43
N ASP A 565 4.52 -19.54 -15.01
CA ASP A 565 4.77 -19.17 -13.61
C ASP A 565 4.06 -17.85 -13.25
N ALA A 566 3.84 -16.97 -14.24
CA ALA A 566 3.16 -15.68 -14.11
C ALA A 566 1.97 -15.57 -15.07
N PRO A 567 0.95 -14.74 -14.77
CA PRO A 567 -0.21 -14.56 -15.64
C PRO A 567 0.12 -13.71 -16.88
N SER A 568 -0.50 -14.05 -18.02
CA SER A 568 -0.53 -13.17 -19.19
C SER A 568 -1.71 -12.21 -19.11
N ILE A 569 -1.44 -10.90 -19.17
CA ILE A 569 -2.48 -9.86 -19.19
C ILE A 569 -3.29 -9.96 -20.49
N GLU A 570 -2.61 -10.18 -21.61
CA GLU A 570 -3.20 -10.26 -22.94
C GLU A 570 -4.20 -11.43 -23.02
N ARG A 571 -3.79 -12.62 -22.54
CA ARG A 571 -4.69 -13.78 -22.48
C ARG A 571 -5.82 -13.58 -21.48
N ALA A 572 -5.54 -12.96 -20.33
CA ALA A 572 -6.58 -12.68 -19.34
C ALA A 572 -7.68 -11.74 -19.90
N LEU A 573 -7.29 -10.68 -20.62
CA LEU A 573 -8.22 -9.77 -21.29
C LEU A 573 -8.97 -10.45 -22.44
N ALA A 574 -8.28 -11.28 -23.24
CA ALA A 574 -8.92 -12.06 -24.29
C ALA A 574 -10.00 -13.00 -23.74
N LEU A 575 -9.72 -13.71 -22.64
CA LEU A 575 -10.71 -14.54 -21.94
C LEU A 575 -11.88 -13.71 -21.45
N ALA A 576 -11.63 -12.56 -20.81
CA ALA A 576 -12.68 -11.70 -20.28
C ALA A 576 -13.59 -11.10 -21.37
N LEU A 577 -13.01 -10.68 -22.51
CA LEU A 577 -13.76 -10.17 -23.66
C LEU A 577 -14.72 -11.23 -24.21
N ARG A 578 -14.23 -12.46 -24.40
CA ARG A 578 -15.05 -13.58 -24.88
C ARG A 578 -16.15 -13.95 -23.88
N ALA A 579 -15.81 -14.03 -22.59
CA ALA A 579 -16.76 -14.30 -21.51
C ALA A 579 -17.94 -13.32 -21.49
N ARG A 580 -17.69 -12.05 -21.83
CA ARG A 580 -18.71 -10.99 -21.89
C ARG A 580 -19.32 -10.78 -23.27
N SER A 581 -18.93 -11.57 -24.26
CA SER A 581 -19.34 -11.40 -25.67
C SER A 581 -19.03 -9.99 -26.22
N LEU A 582 -17.87 -9.44 -25.84
CA LEU A 582 -17.37 -8.11 -26.26
C LEU A 582 -16.18 -8.22 -27.24
N ASP A 583 -15.86 -9.43 -27.68
CA ASP A 583 -14.83 -9.70 -28.68
C ASP A 583 -15.32 -9.39 -30.10
N GLU A 584 -15.48 -8.11 -30.37
CA GLU A 584 -15.75 -7.61 -31.72
C GLU A 584 -14.42 -7.39 -32.47
N ASP A 585 -14.42 -7.58 -33.79
CA ASP A 585 -13.27 -7.33 -34.68
C ASP A 585 -12.02 -8.19 -34.45
N GLY A 586 -12.14 -9.33 -33.76
CA GLY A 586 -11.02 -10.24 -33.47
C GLY A 586 -9.96 -9.64 -32.54
N LEU A 587 -10.36 -8.77 -31.60
CA LEU A 587 -9.45 -8.15 -30.65
C LEU A 587 -8.81 -9.19 -29.72
N ALA A 588 -9.56 -10.18 -29.24
CA ALA A 588 -9.03 -11.25 -28.40
C ALA A 588 -7.97 -12.07 -29.13
N ASP A 589 -8.17 -12.36 -30.43
CA ASP A 589 -7.19 -13.07 -31.24
C ASP A 589 -5.90 -12.26 -31.41
N ARG A 590 -6.00 -10.95 -31.65
CA ARG A 590 -4.82 -10.07 -31.70
C ARG A 590 -4.02 -10.07 -30.39
N LEU A 591 -4.71 -10.03 -29.25
CA LEU A 591 -4.08 -10.10 -27.93
C LEU A 591 -3.38 -11.46 -27.74
N ILE A 592 -4.01 -12.56 -28.12
CA ILE A 592 -3.41 -13.90 -28.02
C ILE A 592 -2.18 -14.03 -28.92
N GLU A 593 -2.26 -13.56 -30.17
CA GLU A 593 -1.12 -13.60 -31.11
C GLU A 593 0.06 -12.74 -30.64
N ALA A 594 -0.19 -11.63 -29.94
CA ALA A 594 0.87 -10.84 -29.33
C ALA A 594 1.69 -11.66 -28.31
N THR A 595 1.09 -12.64 -27.62
CA THR A 595 1.81 -13.51 -26.67
C THR A 595 2.72 -14.55 -27.31
N LYS A 596 2.59 -14.77 -28.64
CA LYS A 596 3.41 -15.73 -29.40
C LYS A 596 4.61 -15.07 -30.06
N ARG A 597 4.65 -13.73 -30.10
CA ARG A 597 5.80 -12.98 -30.64
C ARG A 597 6.90 -12.97 -29.58
N PRO A 598 8.15 -13.30 -29.95
CA PRO A 598 9.27 -13.37 -29.01
C PRO A 598 9.59 -12.01 -28.40
#